data_AF-A0AAW0PM06-F1
#
_entry.id   AF-A0AAW0PM06-F1
#
_cell.length_a   1.000
_cell.length_b   1.000
_cell.length_c   1.000
_cell.angle_alpha   90.00
_cell.angle_beta   90.00
_cell.angle_gamma   90.00
#
_symmetry.space_group_name_H-M   'P 1'
#
loop_
_entity.id
_entity.type
_entity.pdbx_description
1 polymer ?
#
loop_
_entity_poly.entity_id
_entity_poly.type
_entity_poly.pdbx_seq_one_letter_code
_entity_poly.pdbx_strand_id
1 'polypeptide(L)'
;MPETRQDCQRLRPASEAVSHGPEVKAIQQTRRLLANARERTRVHTISAAFEALRKQVPCYSYGQKLSKLAILRIACNYILSLAQLAELDYSSEQNKRSFSHCVEQCTRTLQAEGRSKKKKMERMLENI
;
A
#
# COMPACT_ATOMS: atom_id res chain seq x y z
N MET A 1 -67.80 -9.85 -13.43
CA MET A 1 -67.00 -11.08 -13.35
C MET A 1 -65.64 -10.72 -12.75
N PRO A 2 -65.39 -11.02 -11.45
CA PRO A 2 -64.09 -10.85 -10.83
C PRO A 2 -63.24 -12.12 -11.00
N GLU A 3 -61.98 -11.97 -11.41
CA GLU A 3 -61.02 -13.07 -11.47
C GLU A 3 -60.55 -13.47 -10.07
N THR A 4 -60.78 -14.73 -9.73
CA THR A 4 -60.28 -15.46 -8.57
C THR A 4 -58.75 -15.49 -8.54
N ARG A 5 -58.14 -14.84 -7.55
CA ARG A 5 -56.75 -15.13 -7.14
C ARG A 5 -56.78 -16.19 -6.04
N GLN A 6 -56.24 -17.35 -6.35
CA GLN A 6 -56.01 -18.45 -5.42
C GLN A 6 -55.11 -18.00 -4.26
N ASP A 7 -55.67 -17.96 -3.05
CA ASP A 7 -54.91 -17.95 -1.81
C ASP A 7 -54.23 -19.31 -1.63
N CYS A 8 -52.96 -19.39 -2.05
CA CYS A 8 -52.09 -20.48 -1.61
C CYS A 8 -51.61 -20.12 -0.20
N GLN A 9 -52.41 -20.46 0.82
CA GLN A 9 -52.00 -20.43 2.22
C GLN A 9 -50.86 -21.43 2.41
N ARG A 10 -49.61 -20.96 2.22
CA ARG A 10 -48.41 -21.71 2.61
C ARG A 10 -48.38 -21.72 4.14
N LEU A 11 -48.97 -22.77 4.72
CA LEU A 11 -48.84 -23.11 6.14
C LEU A 11 -47.35 -23.09 6.51
N ARG A 12 -46.98 -22.13 7.37
CA ARG A 12 -45.66 -22.10 8.01
C ARG A 12 -45.59 -23.28 8.99
N PRO A 13 -44.63 -24.21 8.88
CA PRO A 13 -44.37 -25.11 9.98
C PRO A 13 -43.75 -24.31 11.13
N ALA A 14 -44.47 -24.25 12.24
CA ALA A 14 -43.98 -23.78 13.53
C ALA A 14 -43.23 -24.93 14.21
N SER A 15 -41.91 -24.98 14.04
CA SER A 15 -40.87 -25.65 14.86
C SER A 15 -39.62 -25.62 13.97
N GLU A 16 -38.44 -25.12 14.32
CA GLU A 16 -37.71 -25.18 15.58
C GLU A 16 -36.80 -23.94 15.65
N ALA A 17 -36.92 -23.13 16.70
CA ALA A 17 -35.90 -22.17 17.06
C ALA A 17 -34.73 -22.92 17.71
N VAL A 18 -33.95 -23.69 16.92
CA VAL A 18 -32.73 -24.30 17.45
C VAL A 18 -31.69 -23.20 17.61
N SER A 19 -31.43 -22.86 18.87
CA SER A 19 -30.42 -21.91 19.33
C SER A 19 -28.99 -22.41 19.00
N HIS A 20 -28.59 -22.37 17.72
CA HIS A 20 -27.19 -22.57 17.27
C HIS A 20 -26.34 -21.30 17.45
N GLY A 21 -26.79 -20.36 18.29
CA GLY A 21 -26.21 -19.03 18.45
C GLY A 21 -24.73 -18.98 18.88
N PRO A 22 -24.21 -19.84 19.78
CA PRO A 22 -22.83 -19.73 20.26
C PRO A 22 -21.81 -20.45 19.35
N GLU A 23 -22.14 -21.61 18.79
CA GLU A 23 -21.22 -22.40 17.95
C GLU A 23 -20.92 -21.73 16.61
N VAL A 24 -21.96 -21.18 15.96
CA VAL A 24 -21.81 -20.42 14.70
C VAL A 24 -20.96 -19.16 14.92
N LYS A 25 -21.12 -18.49 16.07
CA LYS A 25 -20.29 -17.33 16.45
C LYS A 25 -18.83 -17.71 16.69
N ALA A 26 -18.56 -18.84 17.35
CA ALA A 26 -17.20 -19.34 17.58
C ALA A 26 -16.48 -19.72 16.27
N ILE A 27 -17.18 -20.37 15.34
CA ILE A 27 -16.66 -20.68 14.00
C ILE A 27 -16.36 -19.38 13.23
N GLN A 28 -17.25 -18.39 13.27
CA GLN A 28 -17.05 -17.10 12.61
C GLN A 28 -15.87 -16.33 13.20
N GLN A 29 -15.71 -16.34 14.53
CA GLN A 29 -14.57 -15.73 15.20
C GLN A 29 -13.26 -16.41 14.82
N THR A 30 -13.23 -17.74 14.76
CA THR A 30 -12.06 -18.52 14.32
C THR A 30 -11.68 -18.18 12.88
N ARG A 31 -12.66 -18.07 11.97
CA ARG A 31 -12.42 -17.64 10.58
C ARG A 31 -11.82 -16.23 10.52
N ARG A 32 -12.33 -15.28 11.31
CA ARG A 32 -11.78 -13.91 11.40
C ARG A 32 -10.34 -13.91 11.92
N LEU A 33 -10.04 -14.71 12.95
CA LEU A 33 -8.68 -14.82 13.49
C LEU A 33 -7.70 -15.38 12.45
N LEU A 34 -8.10 -16.43 11.72
CA LEU A 34 -7.28 -17.00 10.64
C LEU A 34 -7.07 -16.00 9.50
N ALA A 35 -8.11 -15.26 9.10
CA ALA A 35 -8.00 -14.22 8.08
C ALA A 35 -7.04 -13.10 8.52
N ASN A 36 -7.15 -12.63 9.78
CA ASN A 36 -6.24 -11.62 10.33
C ASN A 36 -4.80 -12.11 10.41
N ALA A 37 -4.58 -13.39 10.78
CA ALA A 37 -3.25 -13.98 10.79
C ALA A 37 -2.63 -14.00 9.39
N ARG A 38 -3.41 -14.41 8.37
CA ARG A 38 -2.97 -14.38 6.96
C ARG A 38 -2.63 -12.97 6.49
N GLU A 39 -3.47 -11.98 6.83
CA GLU A 39 -3.22 -10.59 6.42
C GLU A 39 -1.95 -10.03 7.08
N ARG A 40 -1.68 -10.37 8.35
CA ARG A 40 -0.39 -10.02 8.98
C ARG A 40 0.79 -10.59 8.21
N THR A 41 0.75 -11.88 7.85
CA THR A 41 1.82 -12.51 7.05
C THR A 41 1.99 -11.82 5.69
N ARG A 42 0.89 -11.48 5.02
CA ARG A 42 0.92 -10.72 3.76
C ARG A 42 1.60 -9.37 3.93
N VAL A 43 1.23 -8.61 4.97
CA VAL A 43 1.83 -7.30 5.29
C VAL A 43 3.31 -7.41 5.67
N HIS A 44 3.71 -8.45 6.41
CA HIS A 44 5.12 -8.72 6.71
C HIS A 44 5.94 -8.95 5.44
N THR A 45 5.42 -9.76 4.51
CA THR A 45 6.05 -10.02 3.21
C THR A 45 6.23 -8.72 2.42
N ILE A 46 5.18 -7.89 2.33
CA ILE A 46 5.24 -6.59 1.65
C ILE A 46 6.26 -5.66 2.32
N SER A 47 6.30 -5.64 3.64
CA SER A 47 7.21 -4.78 4.39
C SER A 47 8.67 -5.19 4.20
N ALA A 48 8.96 -6.49 4.14
CA ALA A 48 10.28 -7.00 3.82
C ALA A 48 10.71 -6.62 2.38
N ALA A 49 9.81 -6.72 1.40
CA ALA A 49 10.08 -6.28 0.03
C ALA A 49 10.34 -4.76 -0.05
N PHE A 50 9.60 -3.95 0.70
CA PHE A 50 9.86 -2.50 0.80
C PHE A 50 11.22 -2.19 1.40
N GLU A 51 11.65 -2.93 2.42
CA GLU A 51 12.98 -2.76 3.03
C GLU A 51 14.10 -3.20 2.07
N ALA A 52 13.88 -4.27 1.31
CA ALA A 52 14.81 -4.68 0.25
C ALA A 52 14.93 -3.59 -0.84
N LEU A 53 13.81 -3.03 -1.31
CA LEU A 53 13.80 -1.93 -2.28
C LEU A 53 14.54 -0.71 -1.71
N ARG A 54 14.25 -0.33 -0.47
CA ARG A 54 14.86 0.80 0.22
C ARG A 54 16.39 0.73 0.22
N LYS A 55 16.98 -0.46 0.40
CA LYS A 55 18.44 -0.66 0.36
C LYS A 55 19.06 -0.41 -1.02
N GLN A 56 18.26 -0.48 -2.09
CA GLN A 56 18.69 -0.25 -3.47
C GLN A 56 18.45 1.20 -3.94
N VAL A 57 17.69 1.99 -3.18
CA VAL A 57 17.29 3.34 -3.56
C VAL A 57 18.29 4.37 -3.02
N PRO A 58 18.71 5.38 -3.82
CA PRO A 58 19.60 6.43 -3.37
C PRO A 58 19.08 7.17 -2.14
N CYS A 59 19.96 7.41 -1.15
CA CYS A 59 19.64 8.16 0.06
C CYS A 59 20.88 8.89 0.59
N TYR A 60 20.68 9.87 1.49
CA TYR A 60 21.80 10.64 2.07
C TYR A 60 22.59 9.84 3.11
N SER A 61 21.95 8.85 3.75
CA SER A 61 22.57 8.00 4.75
C SER A 61 21.83 6.67 4.82
N TYR A 62 22.59 5.59 4.98
CA TYR A 62 22.06 4.22 5.08
C TYR A 62 20.95 4.08 6.16
N GLY A 63 21.06 4.86 7.25
CA GLY A 63 20.09 4.86 8.36
C GLY A 63 18.81 5.69 8.15
N GLN A 64 18.63 6.39 7.03
CA GLN A 64 17.76 7.57 6.95
C GLN A 64 16.24 7.42 7.24
N LYS A 65 15.58 6.29 7.47
CA LYS A 65 14.08 6.16 7.53
C LYS A 65 13.28 7.05 6.52
N LEU A 66 13.12 6.58 5.29
CA LEU A 66 12.22 7.10 4.26
C LEU A 66 10.80 6.53 4.45
N SER A 67 9.78 7.28 4.03
CA SER A 67 8.39 6.76 3.96
C SER A 67 8.22 5.80 2.79
N LYS A 68 7.16 4.96 2.80
CA LYS A 68 6.85 4.07 1.67
C LYS A 68 6.68 4.85 0.35
N LEU A 69 5.98 5.99 0.41
CA LEU A 69 5.79 6.85 -0.74
C LEU A 69 7.12 7.44 -1.24
N ALA A 70 7.98 7.91 -0.34
CA ALA A 70 9.29 8.44 -0.71
C ALA A 70 10.14 7.38 -1.42
N ILE A 71 10.18 6.16 -0.89
CA ILE A 71 10.92 5.03 -1.50
C ILE A 71 10.44 4.81 -2.94
N LEU A 72 9.13 4.75 -3.16
CA LEU A 72 8.56 4.56 -4.51
C LEU A 72 8.93 5.72 -5.45
N ARG A 73 8.77 6.98 -5.01
CA ARG A 73 9.06 8.15 -5.84
C ARG A 73 10.53 8.22 -6.25
N ILE A 74 11.45 7.97 -5.31
CA ILE A 74 12.88 7.99 -5.59
C ILE A 74 13.26 6.80 -6.49
N ALA A 75 12.72 5.59 -6.22
CA ALA A 75 12.95 4.41 -7.06
C ALA A 75 12.58 4.66 -8.52
N CYS A 76 11.40 5.23 -8.79
CA CYS A 76 10.98 5.53 -10.16
C CYS A 76 11.95 6.49 -10.87
N ASN A 77 12.36 7.59 -10.23
CA ASN A 77 13.31 8.52 -10.82
C ASN A 77 14.70 7.90 -11.01
N TYR A 78 15.11 7.01 -10.11
CA TYR A 78 16.38 6.33 -10.21
C TYR A 78 16.41 5.33 -11.38
N ILE A 79 15.35 4.53 -11.55
CA ILE A 79 15.19 3.63 -12.70
C ILE A 79 15.26 4.43 -14.01
N LEU A 80 14.55 5.56 -14.12
CA LEU A 80 14.60 6.42 -15.32
C LEU A 80 16.00 6.98 -15.58
N SER A 81 16.73 7.36 -14.53
CA SER A 81 18.10 7.86 -14.65
C SER A 81 19.05 6.76 -15.14
N LEU A 82 18.95 5.55 -14.58
CA LEU A 82 19.74 4.40 -14.97
C LEU A 82 19.40 3.93 -16.40
N ALA A 83 18.12 3.94 -16.77
CA ALA A 83 17.68 3.62 -18.11
C ALA A 83 18.28 4.58 -19.15
N GLN A 84 18.24 5.88 -18.88
CA GLN A 84 18.83 6.88 -19.75
C GLN A 84 20.36 6.75 -19.85
N LEU A 85 21.04 6.34 -18.77
CA LEU A 85 22.47 6.05 -18.76
C LEU A 85 22.82 4.80 -19.57
N ALA A 86 21.95 3.78 -19.53
CA ALA A 86 22.09 2.53 -20.26
C ALA A 86 21.56 2.61 -21.70
N GLU A 87 21.15 3.79 -22.16
CA GLU A 87 20.54 4.03 -23.48
C GLU A 87 19.31 3.14 -23.76
N LEU A 88 18.61 2.73 -22.70
CA LEU A 88 17.38 1.92 -22.78
C LEU A 88 16.15 2.85 -22.86
N ASP A 89 15.35 2.73 -23.93
CA ASP A 89 14.15 3.53 -24.12
C ASP A 89 12.91 2.84 -23.50
N TYR A 90 12.53 3.27 -22.29
CA TYR A 90 11.25 2.87 -21.66
C TYR A 90 10.11 3.84 -21.95
N SER A 91 10.32 4.81 -22.84
CA SER A 91 9.35 5.84 -23.22
C SER A 91 8.56 5.37 -24.43
N SER A 92 7.22 5.33 -24.36
CA SER A 92 6.40 5.10 -25.56
C SER A 92 6.47 6.27 -26.55
N GLU A 93 6.80 7.46 -26.06
CA GLU A 93 6.97 8.69 -26.82
C GLU A 93 8.29 9.31 -26.39
N GLN A 94 9.14 9.66 -27.36
CA GLN A 94 10.50 10.14 -27.16
C GLN A 94 10.58 11.49 -26.43
N ASN A 95 10.34 11.47 -25.13
CA ASN A 95 10.84 12.48 -24.23
C ASN A 95 12.24 12.04 -23.79
N LYS A 96 13.21 12.09 -24.73
CA LYS A 96 14.63 11.82 -24.47
C LYS A 96 15.20 12.93 -23.57
N ARG A 97 14.78 12.94 -22.31
CA ARG A 97 15.37 13.83 -21.30
C ARG A 97 16.82 13.40 -21.16
N SER A 98 17.74 14.35 -21.26
CA SER A 98 19.16 14.09 -21.02
C SER A 98 19.36 13.40 -19.67
N PHE A 99 20.35 12.51 -19.58
CA PHE A 99 20.74 11.86 -18.33
C PHE A 99 20.90 12.87 -17.19
N SER A 100 21.52 14.03 -17.47
CA SER A 100 21.66 15.14 -16.51
C SER A 100 20.33 15.56 -15.91
N HIS A 101 19.31 15.74 -16.76
CA HIS A 101 17.99 16.14 -16.31
C HIS A 101 17.34 15.05 -15.44
N CYS A 102 17.48 13.77 -15.78
CA CYS A 102 16.95 12.67 -14.96
C CYS A 102 17.60 12.63 -13.57
N VAL A 103 18.93 12.78 -13.50
CA VAL A 103 19.68 12.84 -12.23
C VAL A 103 19.26 14.03 -11.38
N GLU A 104 19.08 15.20 -11.99
CA GLU A 104 18.58 16.38 -11.28
C GLU A 104 17.17 16.14 -10.70
N GLN A 105 16.26 15.52 -11.47
CA GLN A 105 14.92 15.19 -10.97
C GLN A 105 14.96 14.19 -9.81
N CYS A 106 15.83 13.18 -9.89
CA CYS A 106 16.07 12.24 -8.80
C CYS A 106 16.59 12.96 -7.54
N THR A 107 17.55 13.87 -7.71
CA THR A 107 18.15 14.66 -6.62
C THR A 107 17.12 15.60 -5.98
N ARG A 108 16.32 16.32 -6.79
CA ARG A 108 15.23 17.17 -6.32
C ARG A 108 14.21 16.36 -5.50
N THR A 109 13.85 15.16 -5.97
CA THR A 109 12.94 14.26 -5.26
C THR A 109 13.53 13.83 -3.91
N LEU A 110 14.79 13.43 -3.88
CA LEU A 110 15.47 13.03 -2.64
C LEU A 110 15.54 14.17 -1.62
N GLN A 111 15.81 15.41 -2.07
CA GLN A 111 15.79 16.60 -1.22
C GLN A 111 14.41 16.89 -0.65
N ALA A 112 13.36 16.84 -1.47
CA ALA A 112 11.99 17.10 -1.04
C ALA A 112 11.55 16.11 0.06
N GLU A 113 11.86 14.83 -0.11
CA GLU A 113 11.52 13.78 0.86
C GLU A 113 12.41 13.81 2.13
N GLY A 114 13.63 14.35 2.03
CA GLY A 114 14.55 14.51 3.17
C GLY A 114 14.23 15.72 4.09
N ARG A 115 13.65 16.80 3.54
CA ARG A 115 13.38 18.06 4.28
C ARG A 115 12.28 17.95 5.32
N SER A 116 11.40 16.95 5.24
CA SER A 116 10.32 16.75 6.21
C SER A 116 10.81 16.54 7.65
N LYS A 117 12.07 16.09 7.83
CA LYS A 117 12.69 15.98 9.16
C LYS A 117 13.56 17.18 9.53
N LYS A 118 14.29 17.80 8.59
CA LYS A 118 15.10 19.00 8.87
C LYS A 118 14.23 20.14 9.38
N LYS A 119 13.09 20.41 8.73
CA LYS A 119 12.09 21.39 9.21
C LYS A 119 11.40 21.05 10.54
N LYS A 120 11.45 19.78 10.97
CA LYS A 120 10.90 19.33 12.26
C LYS A 120 11.96 19.43 13.37
N MET A 121 13.22 19.15 13.05
CA MET A 121 14.36 19.35 13.96
C MET A 121 14.65 20.83 14.20
N GLU A 122 14.65 21.64 13.14
CA GLU A 122 14.86 23.09 13.18
C GLU A 122 13.78 23.77 14.05
N ARG A 123 12.50 23.39 13.88
CA ARG A 123 11.41 23.85 14.75
C ARG A 123 11.47 23.38 16.21
N MET A 124 12.19 22.30 16.52
CA MET A 124 12.39 21.89 17.92
C MET A 124 13.53 22.66 18.58
N LEU A 125 14.49 23.15 17.80
CA LEU A 125 15.59 24.00 18.27
C LEU A 125 15.16 25.46 18.43
N GLU A 126 14.16 25.93 17.69
CA GLU A 126 13.59 27.27 17.82
C GLU A 126 12.67 27.45 19.06
N ASN A 127 12.32 26.36 19.75
CA ASN A 127 11.42 26.36 20.92
C ASN A 127 12.12 26.06 22.25
N ILE A 128 13.46 26.16 22.28
CA ILE A 128 14.30 26.09 23.49
C ILE A 128 14.94 27.46 23.67
#